data_AF-A0A9W7HTL7-F1
#
_entry.id   AF-A0A9W7HTL7-F1
#
_cell.length_a   1.000
_cell.length_b   1.000
_cell.length_c   1.000
_cell.angle_alpha   90.00
_cell.angle_beta   90.00
_cell.angle_gamma   90.00
#
_symmetry.space_group_name_H-M   'P 1'
#
loop_
_entity.id
_entity.type
_entity.pdbx_description
1 polymer ?
#
loop_
_entity_poly.entity_id
_entity_poly.type
_entity_poly.pdbx_seq_one_letter_code
_entity_poly.pdbx_strand_id
1 'polypeptide(L)'
;MASAPSKLYADDVNLVRNFSLKDEQLSKEEPEGRIKSSLFSGSLSMALCYIQRAFHSGALHPHPRILCLQGSPDGAEQYVAIMNAIFSAQRSEVPIDSCYIGAQNSAFLQQASYITGGVHHKPQNLDGLFQYLMTIFATDLHSRSFIHLPKPVGVDFRASTIDMGYICSVCLSIFCKQHKKCSTCGSVFGQGQSEAALASDKKRKTPET
;
A
#
# COMPACT_ATOMS: atom_id res chain seq x y z
N MET A 1 -3.29 34.20 30.34
CA MET A 1 -1.86 33.95 30.04
C MET A 1 -1.79 32.71 29.15
N ALA A 2 -1.83 32.89 27.84
CA ALA A 2 -1.89 31.83 26.84
C ALA A 2 -0.80 32.11 25.79
N SER A 3 0.24 31.27 25.72
CA SER A 3 1.34 31.47 24.76
C SER A 3 2.14 30.20 24.41
N ALA A 4 1.56 29.01 24.55
CA ALA A 4 2.26 27.74 24.26
C ALA A 4 1.98 27.05 22.89
N PRO A 5 0.85 27.27 22.17
CA PRO A 5 0.55 26.42 20.99
C PRO A 5 1.31 26.80 19.70
N SER A 6 1.95 27.97 19.63
CA SER A 6 2.60 28.46 18.40
C SER A 6 3.99 27.89 18.14
N LYS A 7 4.74 27.48 19.17
CA LYS A 7 6.10 26.93 19.01
C LYS A 7 6.10 25.49 18.47
N LEU A 8 5.22 24.64 19.01
CA LEU A 8 5.04 23.26 18.53
C LEU A 8 4.70 23.22 17.04
N TYR A 9 3.80 24.12 16.61
CA TYR A 9 3.36 24.23 15.24
C TYR A 9 4.47 24.69 14.28
N ALA A 10 5.28 25.67 14.71
CA ALA A 10 6.44 26.12 13.94
C ALA A 10 7.51 25.02 13.82
N ASP A 11 7.74 24.25 14.88
CA ASP A 11 8.72 23.18 14.89
C ASP A 11 8.31 22.02 13.97
N ASP A 12 7.03 21.63 13.95
CA ASP A 12 6.51 20.60 13.04
C ASP A 12 6.56 21.02 11.56
N VAL A 13 6.19 22.27 11.25
CA VAL A 13 6.27 22.80 9.88
C VAL A 13 7.72 22.90 9.42
N ASN A 14 8.63 23.30 10.31
CA ASN A 14 10.06 23.34 10.01
C ASN A 14 10.63 21.93 9.83
N LEU A 15 10.17 20.93 10.59
CA LEU A 15 10.59 19.55 10.43
C LEU A 15 10.20 18.99 9.06
N VAL A 16 8.96 19.22 8.61
CA VAL A 16 8.49 18.76 7.29
C VAL A 16 9.18 19.52 6.16
N ARG A 17 9.39 20.84 6.31
CA ARG A 17 10.12 21.66 5.33
C ARG A 17 11.59 21.23 5.25
N ASN A 18 12.24 20.99 6.39
CA ASN A 18 13.61 20.47 6.44
C ASN A 18 13.70 19.08 5.83
N PHE A 19 12.70 18.21 6.03
CA PHE A 19 12.65 16.89 5.40
C PHE A 19 12.57 17.02 3.87
N SER A 20 11.69 17.88 3.35
CA SER A 20 11.54 18.11 1.90
C SER A 20 12.78 18.75 1.26
N LEU A 21 13.41 19.72 1.93
CA LEU A 21 14.63 20.38 1.44
C LEU A 21 15.82 19.42 1.44
N LYS A 22 15.89 18.55 2.45
CA LYS A 22 16.94 17.53 2.58
C LYS A 22 16.74 16.41 1.56
N ASP A 23 15.50 16.05 1.24
CA ASP A 23 15.16 15.12 0.16
C ASP A 23 15.50 15.70 -1.22
N GLU A 24 15.23 17.00 -1.45
CA GLU A 24 15.61 17.69 -2.69
C GLU A 24 17.14 17.84 -2.83
N GLN A 25 17.87 18.04 -1.74
CA GLN A 25 19.34 18.07 -1.74
C GLN A 25 19.94 16.68 -1.98
N LEU A 26 19.37 15.63 -1.37
CA LEU A 26 19.74 14.23 -1.63
C LEU A 26 19.42 13.78 -3.07
N SER A 27 18.49 14.45 -3.75
CA SER A 27 18.21 14.21 -5.18
C SER A 27 19.20 14.87 -6.14
N LYS A 28 20.01 15.84 -5.66
CA LYS A 28 21.00 16.60 -6.46
C LYS A 28 22.44 16.15 -6.24
N GLU A 29 22.72 15.45 -5.14
CA GLU A 29 23.97 14.71 -4.97
C GLU A 29 23.82 13.34 -5.64
N GLU A 30 24.69 13.01 -6.58
CA GLU A 30 24.91 11.63 -7.02
C GLU A 30 25.88 10.98 -6.01
N PRO A 31 25.42 10.10 -5.10
CA PRO A 31 26.27 9.10 -4.51
C PRO A 31 26.04 7.76 -5.22
N GLU A 32 27.13 7.04 -5.45
CA GLU A 32 27.13 5.62 -5.78
C GLU A 32 26.29 4.84 -4.76
N GLY A 33 25.01 4.60 -5.06
CA GLY A 33 24.11 3.88 -4.16
C GLY A 33 22.67 4.37 -4.28
N ARG A 34 21.91 3.74 -5.18
CA ARG A 34 20.45 3.80 -5.32
C ARG A 34 19.77 4.21 -4.00
N ILE A 35 19.09 5.36 -3.99
CA ILE A 35 18.23 5.80 -2.88
C ILE A 35 17.35 4.60 -2.49
N LYS A 36 17.53 4.09 -1.27
CA LYS A 36 16.79 2.91 -0.79
C LYS A 36 15.31 3.27 -0.76
N SER A 37 14.47 2.38 -1.27
CA SER A 37 13.02 2.54 -1.20
C SER A 37 12.59 2.70 0.27
N SER A 38 11.62 3.59 0.52
CA SER A 38 11.07 3.78 1.85
C SER A 38 10.51 2.49 2.40
N LEU A 39 10.73 2.17 3.68
CA LEU A 39 10.15 1.00 4.35
C LEU A 39 8.65 1.18 4.66
N PHE A 40 7.87 1.53 3.63
CA PHE A 40 6.46 1.90 3.75
C PHE A 40 5.61 0.73 4.25
N SER A 41 5.86 -0.47 3.72
CA SER A 41 5.20 -1.71 4.15
C SER A 41 5.34 -1.98 5.65
N GLY A 42 6.54 -1.75 6.19
CA GLY A 42 6.83 -1.93 7.62
C GLY A 42 6.10 -0.90 8.50
N SER A 43 6.12 0.37 8.11
CA SER A 43 5.41 1.42 8.84
C SER A 43 3.90 1.21 8.86
N LEU A 44 3.31 0.79 7.73
CA LEU A 44 1.88 0.56 7.63
C LEU A 44 1.46 -0.65 8.48
N SER A 45 2.23 -1.73 8.43
CA SER A 45 2.01 -2.91 9.27
C SER A 45 2.08 -2.57 10.76
N MET A 46 3.08 -1.77 11.17
CA MET A 46 3.19 -1.32 12.55
C MET A 46 1.98 -0.48 12.98
N ALA A 47 1.57 0.51 12.18
CA ALA A 47 0.41 1.33 12.47
C ALA A 47 -0.86 0.47 12.70
N LEU A 48 -1.09 -0.52 11.84
CA LEU A 48 -2.21 -1.46 11.97
C LEU A 48 -2.10 -2.31 13.25
N CYS A 49 -0.93 -2.82 13.61
CA CYS A 49 -0.74 -3.53 14.86
C CYS A 49 -1.03 -2.64 16.09
N TYR A 50 -0.62 -1.37 16.07
CA TYR A 50 -0.92 -0.42 17.14
C TYR A 50 -2.42 -0.16 17.26
N ILE A 51 -3.10 0.06 16.14
CA ILE A 51 -4.55 0.25 16.08
C ILE A 51 -5.27 -0.99 16.61
N GLN A 52 -4.87 -2.19 16.18
CA GLN A 52 -5.48 -3.43 16.64
C GLN A 52 -5.29 -3.63 18.14
N ARG A 53 -4.11 -3.30 18.67
CA ARG A 53 -3.88 -3.33 20.12
C ARG A 53 -4.77 -2.33 20.85
N ALA A 54 -4.97 -1.12 20.31
CA ALA A 54 -5.86 -0.13 20.89
C ALA A 54 -7.33 -0.61 20.90
N PHE A 55 -7.79 -1.25 19.82
CA PHE A 55 -9.13 -1.88 19.77
C PHE A 55 -9.31 -2.94 20.87
N HIS A 56 -8.31 -3.79 21.10
CA HIS A 56 -8.38 -4.83 22.13
C HIS A 56 -8.20 -4.32 23.56
N SER A 57 -7.68 -3.10 23.76
CA SER A 57 -7.42 -2.55 25.10
C SER A 57 -8.70 -2.03 25.81
N GLY A 58 -9.86 -2.05 25.14
CA GLY A 58 -11.18 -1.96 25.78
C GLY A 58 -11.61 -0.60 26.37
N ALA A 59 -10.79 0.45 26.30
CA ALA A 59 -11.11 1.74 26.93
C ALA A 59 -12.13 2.59 26.14
N LEU A 60 -12.11 2.53 24.81
CA LEU A 60 -13.05 3.18 23.88
C LEU A 60 -13.04 2.39 22.56
N HIS A 61 -14.08 2.52 21.72
CA HIS A 61 -14.00 2.13 20.31
C HIS A 61 -13.41 3.29 19.51
N PRO A 62 -12.08 3.30 19.24
CA PRO A 62 -11.50 4.36 18.44
C PRO A 62 -12.06 4.29 17.02
N HIS A 63 -12.18 5.45 16.37
CA HIS A 63 -12.36 5.54 14.92
C HIS A 63 -10.98 5.81 14.32
N PRO A 64 -10.16 4.77 14.09
CA PRO A 64 -8.80 4.95 13.62
C PRO A 64 -8.79 5.46 12.18
N ARG A 65 -7.72 6.17 11.86
CA ARG A 65 -7.40 6.61 10.52
C ARG A 65 -5.89 6.67 10.38
N ILE A 66 -5.40 6.32 9.20
CA ILE A 66 -3.98 6.43 8.87
C ILE A 66 -3.82 7.53 7.83
N LEU A 67 -2.93 8.49 8.10
CA LEU A 67 -2.48 9.46 7.11
C LEU A 67 -1.05 9.11 6.69
N CYS A 68 -0.86 8.84 5.41
CA CYS A 68 0.44 8.55 4.81
C CYS A 68 0.98 9.80 4.11
N LEU A 69 2.12 10.31 4.59
CA LEU A 69 2.88 11.36 3.94
C LEU A 69 4.06 10.72 3.22
N GLN A 70 4.09 10.77 1.89
CA GLN A 70 5.15 10.15 1.10
C GLN A 70 5.80 11.16 0.15
N GLY A 71 7.12 11.27 0.25
CA GLY A 71 7.96 12.01 -0.70
C GLY A 71 8.83 11.10 -1.57
N SER A 72 9.03 9.85 -1.15
CA SER A 72 9.89 8.87 -1.82
C SER A 72 9.20 8.18 -3.00
N PRO A 73 9.99 7.69 -3.98
CA PRO A 73 9.49 6.84 -5.04
C PRO A 73 9.05 5.47 -4.51
N ASP A 74 8.09 4.86 -5.21
CA ASP A 74 7.59 3.53 -4.91
C ASP A 74 8.61 2.44 -5.28
N GLY A 75 8.89 1.52 -4.36
CA GLY A 75 9.70 0.32 -4.61
C GLY A 75 8.83 -0.87 -5.00
N ALA A 76 8.99 -1.40 -6.21
CA ALA A 76 8.20 -2.53 -6.71
C ALA A 76 8.37 -3.80 -5.86
N GLU A 77 9.53 -3.97 -5.22
CA GLU A 77 9.83 -5.07 -4.32
C GLU A 77 8.92 -5.14 -3.09
N GLN A 78 8.30 -4.02 -2.69
CA GLN A 78 7.42 -3.96 -1.51
C GLN A 78 5.94 -4.14 -1.86
N TYR A 79 5.58 -4.27 -3.13
CA TYR A 79 4.19 -4.31 -3.60
C TYR A 79 3.32 -5.30 -2.81
N VAL A 80 3.78 -6.55 -2.70
CA VAL A 80 3.00 -7.62 -2.02
C VAL A 80 2.76 -7.26 -0.56
N ALA A 81 3.78 -6.77 0.13
CA ALA A 81 3.68 -6.40 1.54
C ALA A 81 2.76 -5.18 1.75
N ILE A 82 2.86 -4.16 0.88
CA ILE A 82 2.01 -2.98 0.91
C ILE A 82 0.54 -3.37 0.66
N MET A 83 0.27 -4.15 -0.39
CA MET A 83 -1.09 -4.58 -0.72
C MET A 83 -1.72 -5.43 0.38
N ASN A 84 -0.96 -6.36 0.96
CA ASN A 84 -1.45 -7.15 2.09
C ASN A 84 -1.82 -6.27 3.30
N ALA A 85 -1.03 -5.23 3.57
CA ALA A 85 -1.32 -4.27 4.63
C ALA A 85 -2.55 -3.40 4.29
N ILE A 86 -2.71 -2.95 3.04
CA ILE A 86 -3.90 -2.21 2.58
C ILE A 86 -5.17 -3.06 2.71
N PHE A 87 -5.15 -4.32 2.27
CA PHE A 87 -6.30 -5.20 2.42
C PHE A 87 -6.61 -5.52 3.89
N SER A 88 -5.57 -5.61 4.72
CA SER A 88 -5.76 -5.72 6.17
C SER A 88 -6.43 -4.48 6.76
N ALA A 89 -5.98 -3.28 6.35
CA ALA A 89 -6.60 -2.02 6.75
C ALA A 89 -8.07 -1.93 6.30
N GLN A 90 -8.38 -2.34 5.07
CA GLN A 90 -9.74 -2.38 4.55
C GLN A 90 -10.63 -3.30 5.39
N ARG A 91 -10.14 -4.50 5.75
CA ARG A 91 -10.89 -5.44 6.59
C ARG A 91 -11.13 -4.96 8.01
N SER A 92 -10.21 -4.16 8.54
CA SER A 92 -10.34 -3.50 9.84
C SER A 92 -11.07 -2.16 9.75
N GLU A 93 -11.65 -1.81 8.59
CA GLU A 93 -12.35 -0.55 8.34
C GLU A 93 -11.53 0.68 8.72
N VAL A 94 -10.21 0.64 8.49
CA VAL A 94 -9.28 1.74 8.74
C VAL A 94 -9.01 2.48 7.43
N PRO A 95 -9.51 3.71 7.24
CA PRO A 95 -9.26 4.49 6.04
C PRO A 95 -7.80 4.94 5.99
N ILE A 96 -7.18 4.80 4.82
CA ILE A 96 -5.83 5.28 4.54
C ILE A 96 -5.93 6.52 3.67
N ASP A 97 -5.68 7.67 4.28
CA ASP A 97 -5.49 8.91 3.55
C ASP A 97 -4.04 9.02 3.07
N SER A 98 -3.85 9.58 1.89
CA SER A 98 -2.52 9.74 1.31
C SER A 98 -2.30 11.16 0.81
N CYS A 99 -1.18 11.73 1.24
CA CYS A 99 -0.70 13.03 0.81
C CYS A 99 0.70 12.84 0.22
N TYR A 100 0.82 13.07 -1.08
CA TYR A 100 2.08 12.86 -1.79
C TYR A 100 2.80 14.20 -2.00
N ILE A 101 4.02 14.31 -1.49
CA ILE A 101 4.82 15.56 -1.45
C ILE A 101 5.89 15.58 -2.56
N GLY A 102 6.24 14.43 -3.14
CA GLY A 102 7.29 14.32 -4.14
C GLY A 102 6.86 14.68 -5.58
N ALA A 103 7.83 14.57 -6.50
CA ALA A 103 7.64 14.90 -7.91
C ALA A 103 6.68 13.94 -8.66
N GLN A 104 6.68 12.63 -8.37
CA GLN A 104 5.92 11.62 -9.11
C GLN A 104 4.84 10.95 -8.24
N ASN A 105 3.60 10.84 -8.71
CA ASN A 105 2.54 10.21 -7.91
C ASN A 105 2.85 8.74 -7.56
N SER A 106 2.46 8.32 -6.35
CA SER A 106 2.51 6.92 -5.94
C SER A 106 1.24 6.18 -6.36
N ALA A 107 1.39 5.16 -7.20
CA ALA A 107 0.28 4.30 -7.61
C ALA A 107 -0.23 3.46 -6.42
N PHE A 108 0.68 3.02 -5.53
CA PHE A 108 0.32 2.24 -4.36
C PHE A 108 -0.55 3.03 -3.38
N LEU A 109 -0.20 4.28 -3.10
CA LEU A 109 -1.01 5.13 -2.21
C LEU A 109 -2.34 5.52 -2.82
N GLN A 110 -2.39 5.75 -4.14
CA GLN A 110 -3.64 6.00 -4.82
C GLN A 110 -4.59 4.79 -4.70
N GLN A 111 -4.07 3.57 -4.91
CA GLN A 111 -4.81 2.32 -4.69
C GLN A 111 -5.20 2.15 -3.21
N ALA A 112 -4.30 2.46 -2.27
CA ALA A 112 -4.57 2.37 -0.84
C ALA A 112 -5.77 3.21 -0.42
N SER A 113 -5.79 4.49 -0.81
CA SER A 113 -6.88 5.40 -0.51
C SER A 113 -8.18 4.98 -1.19
N TYR A 114 -8.13 4.51 -2.44
CA TYR A 114 -9.33 4.02 -3.11
C TYR A 114 -9.93 2.76 -2.44
N ILE A 115 -9.10 1.76 -2.14
CA ILE A 115 -9.54 0.48 -1.57
C ILE A 115 -10.10 0.67 -0.15
N THR A 116 -9.49 1.54 0.64
CA THR A 116 -9.90 1.79 2.04
C THR A 116 -10.95 2.89 2.20
N GLY A 117 -11.35 3.57 1.11
CA GLY A 117 -12.27 4.71 1.16
C GLY A 117 -11.66 5.99 1.76
N GLY A 118 -10.33 6.11 1.74
CA GLY A 118 -9.59 7.31 2.11
C GLY A 118 -9.48 8.33 0.98
N VAL A 119 -8.77 9.44 1.25
CA VAL A 119 -8.56 10.54 0.31
C VAL A 119 -7.11 10.55 -0.17
N HIS A 120 -6.90 10.64 -1.49
CA HIS A 120 -5.60 10.87 -2.09
C HIS A 120 -5.50 12.31 -2.60
N HIS A 121 -4.48 13.05 -2.19
CA HIS A 121 -4.23 14.39 -2.69
C HIS A 121 -2.74 14.66 -2.88
N LYS A 122 -2.39 15.31 -3.99
CA LYS A 122 -1.06 15.86 -4.23
C LYS A 122 -1.14 17.39 -4.17
N PRO A 123 -0.52 18.03 -3.15
CA PRO A 123 -0.39 19.47 -3.09
C PRO A 123 0.37 20.00 -4.31
N GLN A 124 -0.17 21.03 -4.97
CA GLN A 124 0.54 21.71 -6.06
C GLN A 124 1.64 22.64 -5.55
N ASN A 125 1.43 23.24 -4.38
CA ASN A 125 2.38 24.12 -3.72
C ASN A 125 2.60 23.64 -2.28
N LEU A 126 3.86 23.36 -1.93
CA LEU A 126 4.27 22.90 -0.61
C LEU A 126 4.23 24.01 0.44
N ASP A 127 4.31 25.28 0.06
CA ASP A 127 4.17 26.41 0.99
C ASP A 127 2.78 26.44 1.65
N GLY A 128 1.77 25.91 0.95
CA GLY A 128 0.42 25.73 1.45
C GLY A 128 0.15 24.36 2.07
N LEU A 129 1.16 23.52 2.32
CA LEU A 129 0.96 22.13 2.77
C LEU A 129 0.09 22.04 4.02
N PHE A 130 0.31 22.91 4.99
CA PHE A 130 -0.52 22.94 6.20
C PHE A 130 -2.00 23.21 5.89
N GLN A 131 -2.28 24.13 4.97
CA GLN A 131 -3.65 24.41 4.56
C GLN A 131 -4.29 23.15 3.97
N TYR A 132 -3.58 22.42 3.12
CA TYR A 132 -4.06 21.12 2.60
C TYR A 132 -4.30 20.09 3.71
N LEU A 133 -3.37 19.98 4.67
CA LEU A 133 -3.50 19.07 5.82
C LEU A 133 -4.75 19.38 6.65
N MET A 134 -5.00 20.66 6.95
CA MET A 134 -6.16 21.06 7.75
C MET A 134 -7.47 20.96 6.99
N THR A 135 -7.50 21.34 5.71
CA THR A 135 -8.75 21.38 4.95
C THR A 135 -9.19 20.00 4.47
N ILE A 136 -8.26 19.11 4.12
CA ILE A 136 -8.57 17.81 3.50
C ILE A 136 -8.45 16.66 4.49
N PHE A 137 -7.40 16.66 5.31
CA PHE A 137 -7.02 15.49 6.10
C PHE A 137 -7.48 15.56 7.56
N ALA A 138 -7.72 16.75 8.10
CA ALA A 138 -8.20 16.93 9.49
C ALA A 138 -9.72 16.69 9.66
N THR A 139 -10.51 16.74 8.58
CA THR A 139 -11.96 16.50 8.65
C THR A 139 -12.26 15.05 9.05
N ASP A 140 -13.11 14.82 10.03
CA ASP A 140 -13.56 13.48 10.42
C ASP A 140 -14.34 12.77 9.29
N LEU A 141 -14.51 11.46 9.39
CA LEU A 141 -15.10 10.63 8.33
C LEU A 141 -16.55 11.01 8.00
N HIS A 142 -17.34 11.41 9.00
CA HIS A 142 -18.73 11.78 8.76
C HIS A 142 -18.82 13.12 8.03
N SER A 143 -18.04 14.11 8.46
CA SER A 143 -18.00 15.44 7.84
C SER A 143 -17.57 15.40 6.37
N ARG A 144 -16.76 14.41 5.95
CA ARG A 144 -16.36 14.23 4.54
C ARG A 144 -17.55 14.07 3.59
N SER A 145 -18.65 13.49 4.04
CA SER A 145 -19.84 13.31 3.21
C SER A 145 -20.58 14.62 2.91
N PHE A 146 -20.37 15.64 3.74
CA PHE A 146 -21.01 16.96 3.63
C PHE A 146 -20.11 18.02 2.98
N ILE A 147 -18.82 17.72 2.84
CA ILE A 147 -17.82 18.64 2.28
C ILE A 147 -17.41 18.13 0.90
N HIS A 148 -17.38 19.02 -0.09
CA HIS A 148 -16.83 18.70 -1.40
C HIS A 148 -15.31 18.58 -1.33
N LEU A 149 -14.82 17.38 -1.00
CA LEU A 149 -13.41 17.05 -1.06
C LEU A 149 -12.94 16.85 -2.50
N PRO A 150 -11.62 16.97 -2.77
CA PRO A 150 -11.06 16.65 -4.07
C PRO A 150 -11.50 15.24 -4.48
N LYS A 151 -12.14 15.13 -5.65
CA LYS A 151 -12.61 13.84 -6.13
C LYS A 151 -11.41 12.90 -6.30
N PRO A 152 -11.53 11.63 -5.89
CA PRO A 152 -10.50 10.64 -6.15
C PRO A 152 -10.28 10.59 -7.66
N VAL A 153 -9.07 10.94 -8.09
CA VAL A 153 -8.64 10.78 -9.47
C VAL A 153 -8.67 9.28 -9.76
N GLY A 154 -9.24 8.90 -10.91
CA GLY A 154 -9.35 7.49 -11.31
C GLY A 154 -8.02 6.77 -11.10
N VAL A 155 -8.06 5.64 -10.40
CA VAL A 155 -6.87 4.86 -10.06
C VAL A 155 -6.54 3.94 -11.22
N ASP A 156 -5.27 3.92 -11.63
CA ASP A 156 -4.80 2.95 -12.61
C ASP A 156 -4.50 1.61 -11.90
N PHE A 157 -5.30 0.60 -12.21
CA PHE A 157 -5.15 -0.77 -11.72
C PHE A 157 -4.35 -1.66 -12.68
N ARG A 158 -3.82 -1.13 -13.79
CA ARG A 158 -3.11 -1.95 -14.75
C ARG A 158 -1.88 -2.57 -14.09
N ALA A 159 -1.81 -3.89 -14.13
CA ALA A 159 -0.77 -4.71 -13.51
C ALA A 159 0.59 -4.66 -14.25
N SER A 160 0.92 -3.51 -14.87
CA SER A 160 1.89 -3.26 -15.96
C SER A 160 1.24 -3.12 -17.35
N THR A 161 2.03 -2.66 -18.32
CA THR A 161 1.65 -2.34 -19.71
C THR A 161 1.30 -3.57 -20.56
N ILE A 162 0.75 -4.62 -19.96
CA ILE A 162 0.35 -5.85 -20.64
C ILE A 162 -1.16 -5.98 -20.67
N ASP A 163 -1.71 -6.13 -21.88
CA ASP A 163 -3.15 -6.39 -22.07
C ASP A 163 -3.48 -7.88 -21.98
N MET A 164 -2.47 -8.75 -22.14
CA MET A 164 -2.59 -10.20 -21.99
C MET A 164 -1.40 -10.73 -21.17
N GLY A 165 -1.67 -11.51 -20.13
CA GLY A 165 -0.67 -12.11 -19.25
C GLY A 165 -0.95 -13.58 -18.95
N TYR A 166 0.10 -14.32 -18.60
CA TYR A 166 0.03 -15.73 -18.22
C TYR A 166 0.12 -15.87 -16.71
N ILE A 167 -0.78 -16.65 -16.10
CA ILE A 167 -0.85 -16.82 -14.64
C ILE A 167 -0.39 -18.22 -14.25
N CYS A 168 0.46 -18.32 -13.24
CA CYS A 168 0.82 -19.62 -12.66
C CYS A 168 -0.31 -20.17 -11.79
N SER A 169 -0.80 -21.38 -12.07
CA SER A 169 -1.86 -22.03 -11.27
C SER A 169 -1.44 -22.39 -9.84
N VAL A 170 -0.14 -22.45 -9.56
CA VAL A 170 0.39 -22.85 -8.24
C VAL A 170 0.61 -21.64 -7.33
N CYS A 171 1.29 -20.60 -7.82
CA CYS A 171 1.70 -19.45 -7.01
C CYS A 171 1.07 -18.12 -7.43
N LEU A 172 0.15 -18.14 -8.41
CA LEU A 172 -0.57 -16.96 -8.93
C LEU A 172 0.32 -15.84 -9.48
N SER A 173 1.62 -16.10 -9.71
CA SER A 173 2.51 -15.13 -10.34
C SER A 173 2.09 -14.88 -11.79
N ILE A 174 2.12 -13.60 -12.18
CA ILE A 174 1.70 -13.11 -13.50
C ILE A 174 2.95 -12.82 -14.34
N PHE A 175 2.95 -13.28 -15.59
CA PHE A 175 4.06 -13.12 -16.53
C PHE A 175 3.60 -12.51 -17.86
N CYS A 176 4.45 -11.66 -18.46
CA CYS A 176 4.17 -11.05 -19.76
C CYS A 176 4.33 -12.02 -20.94
N LYS A 177 5.05 -13.12 -20.75
CA LYS A 177 5.33 -14.13 -21.78
C LYS A 177 5.07 -15.52 -21.23
N GLN A 178 4.74 -16.45 -22.12
CA GLN A 178 4.60 -17.85 -21.76
C GLN A 178 5.99 -18.43 -21.46
N HIS A 179 6.14 -19.00 -20.28
CA HIS A 179 7.33 -19.76 -19.89
C HIS A 179 6.98 -21.25 -19.81
N LYS A 180 7.98 -22.14 -19.94
CA LYS A 180 7.81 -23.59 -19.70
C LYS A 180 7.87 -23.95 -18.21
N LYS A 181 8.47 -23.08 -17.39
CA LYS A 181 8.62 -23.23 -15.95
C LYS A 181 8.36 -21.90 -15.26
N CYS A 182 7.69 -21.91 -14.12
CA CYS A 182 7.48 -20.74 -13.28
C CYS A 182 8.81 -20.29 -12.68
N SER A 183 9.21 -19.04 -12.90
CA SER A 183 10.43 -18.48 -12.30
C SER A 183 10.31 -18.26 -10.80
N THR A 184 9.09 -18.16 -10.26
CA THR A 184 8.82 -17.91 -8.84
C THR A 184 8.85 -19.18 -8.01
N CYS A 185 8.05 -20.19 -8.38
CA CYS A 185 7.90 -21.44 -7.61
C CYS A 185 8.53 -22.66 -8.26
N GLY A 186 9.02 -22.54 -9.49
CA GLY A 186 9.67 -23.63 -10.20
C GLY A 186 8.74 -24.69 -10.81
N SER A 187 7.41 -24.51 -10.77
CA SER A 187 6.46 -25.44 -11.38
C SER A 187 6.60 -25.48 -12.91
N VAL A 188 6.45 -26.66 -13.53
CA VAL A 188 6.51 -26.83 -14.99
C VAL A 188 5.10 -26.69 -15.56
N PHE A 189 4.93 -25.82 -16.55
CA PHE A 189 3.64 -25.57 -17.19
C PHE A 189 3.36 -26.63 -18.26
N GLY A 190 2.12 -27.15 -18.32
CA GLY A 190 1.69 -28.04 -19.39
C GLY A 190 1.93 -29.54 -19.19
N GLN A 191 2.34 -29.98 -17.98
CA GLN A 191 2.07 -31.37 -17.60
C GLN A 191 0.58 -31.48 -17.27
N GLY A 192 -0.22 -31.78 -18.29
CA GLY A 192 -1.52 -32.42 -18.05
C GLY A 192 -1.28 -33.60 -17.13
N GLN A 193 -2.17 -33.81 -16.16
CA GLN A 193 -2.15 -35.03 -15.36
C GLN A 193 -2.19 -36.22 -16.34
N SER A 194 -1.04 -36.83 -16.60
CA SER A 194 -1.01 -38.11 -17.26
C SER A 194 -1.71 -39.07 -16.31
N GLU A 195 -2.89 -39.56 -16.69
CA GLU A 195 -3.67 -40.60 -16.01
C GLU A 195 -2.93 -41.96 -15.98
N ALA A 196 -1.67 -41.99 -15.52
CA ALA A 196 -0.78 -43.14 -15.64
C ALA A 196 -0.10 -43.53 -14.32
N ALA A 197 -0.64 -43.15 -13.16
CA ALA A 197 -0.09 -43.54 -11.86
C ALA A 197 -1.14 -44.00 -10.81
N LEU A 198 -2.33 -44.43 -11.23
CA LEU A 198 -3.36 -45.04 -10.35
C LEU A 198 -3.76 -46.46 -10.75
N ALA A 199 -3.01 -47.13 -11.62
CA ALA A 199 -3.27 -48.50 -12.06
C ALA A 199 -2.28 -49.53 -11.48
N SER A 200 -1.90 -49.41 -10.21
CA SER A 200 -1.10 -50.44 -9.54
C SER A 200 -1.30 -50.49 -8.02
N ASP A 201 -2.54 -50.53 -7.52
CA ASP A 201 -2.80 -51.12 -6.19
C ASP A 201 -4.28 -51.43 -5.88
N LYS A 202 -4.89 -52.30 -6.68
CA LYS A 202 -6.11 -53.03 -6.24
C LYS A 202 -5.95 -54.52 -6.53
N LYS A 203 -5.23 -55.21 -5.64
CA LYS A 203 -5.28 -56.67 -5.54
C LYS A 203 -6.67 -57.06 -5.03
N ARG A 204 -7.50 -57.49 -5.99
CA ARG A 204 -8.86 -58.04 -5.82
C ARG A 204 -8.83 -59.23 -4.85
N LYS A 205 -9.53 -59.14 -3.71
CA LYS A 205 -9.98 -60.32 -2.93
C LYS A 205 -11.24 -60.86 -3.59
N THR A 206 -11.18 -62.10 -4.06
CA THR A 206 -12.32 -62.90 -4.53
C THR A 206 -13.16 -63.37 -3.32
N PRO A 207 -14.49 -63.50 -3.43
CA PRO A 207 -15.28 -64.25 -2.46
C PRO A 207 -15.29 -65.74 -2.86
N GLU A 208 -14.99 -66.63 -1.91
CA GLU A 208 -15.31 -68.05 -2.03
C GLU A 208 -16.65 -68.32 -1.32
N THR A 209 -17.44 -69.14 -1.99
CA THR A 209 -18.67 -69.85 -1.60
C THR A 209 -18.61 -70.52 -0.24
#